data_AF-A0A1A9EZ32-F1
#
_entry.id   AF-A0A1A9EZ32-F1
#
_cell.length_a   1.000
_cell.length_b   1.000
_cell.length_c   1.000
_cell.angle_alpha   90.00
_cell.angle_beta   90.00
_cell.angle_gamma   90.00
#
_symmetry.space_group_name_H-M   'P 1'
#
loop_
_entity.id
_entity.type
_entity.pdbx_description
1 polymer ?
#
loop_
_entity_poly.entity_id
_entity_poly.type
_entity_poly.pdbx_seq_one_letter_code
_entity_poly.pdbx_strand_id
1 'polypeptide(L)'
;MPFLRVLFVLLIQLWVPRAEAGSRVAIVDRFFPASGPLATVQEQEMQRWMYGMLDLDDDQIKEPYYHGDLVRLIAAHPRLTFFLYPISSDRPPLDSIALNLREIRARLGRQPVDAVLLSWESSTLISAFEVPLHRSRAGHYLAQLEKWSETDGSWAPTLAIIRELEALVDAGVTVVTIAGNGGRGMVNTFSFARGVITVGAIEPELAHFVSDNALVDRREQAAYFARLLSAADGELLGYDLSGDLCADIPLARLSSYSQGARDLPLRPWPPLKGSSFAAPAAVKKILLAGLDPDSDSGVKRSGESTGDHCGRHAAP
;
A
#
# COMPACT_ATOMS: atom_id res chain seq x y z
N MET A 1 -40.85 27.78 -41.07
CA MET A 1 -39.54 28.08 -40.46
C MET A 1 -39.16 26.99 -39.45
N PRO A 2 -38.37 25.97 -39.83
CA PRO A 2 -37.92 24.94 -38.90
C PRO A 2 -36.40 24.69 -39.05
N PHE A 3 -35.56 25.65 -38.66
CA PHE A 3 -34.09 25.44 -38.66
C PHE A 3 -33.43 25.73 -37.30
N LEU A 4 -34.17 26.21 -36.31
CA LEU A 4 -33.59 26.61 -35.02
C LEU A 4 -33.65 25.55 -33.90
N ARG A 5 -34.33 24.42 -34.12
CA ARG A 5 -34.51 23.40 -33.06
C ARG A 5 -33.49 22.25 -33.06
N VAL A 6 -32.69 22.10 -34.12
CA VAL A 6 -31.71 20.99 -34.23
C VAL A 6 -30.36 21.35 -33.59
N LEU A 7 -30.02 22.64 -33.46
CA LEU A 7 -28.72 23.07 -32.93
C LEU A 7 -28.62 22.98 -31.39
N PHE A 8 -29.75 23.00 -30.67
CA PHE A 8 -29.75 23.00 -29.20
C PHE A 8 -29.60 21.60 -28.59
N VAL A 9 -29.90 20.53 -29.34
CA VAL A 9 -29.75 19.14 -28.88
C VAL A 9 -28.30 18.63 -29.05
N LEU A 10 -27.53 19.22 -29.95
CA LEU A 10 -26.13 18.84 -30.20
C LEU A 10 -25.12 19.49 -29.24
N LEU A 11 -25.49 20.56 -28.52
CA LEU A 11 -24.61 21.24 -27.56
C LEU A 11 -24.73 20.70 -26.12
N ILE A 12 -25.80 19.97 -25.79
CA ILE A 12 -26.00 19.41 -24.43
C ILE A 12 -25.32 18.04 -24.27
N GLN A 13 -24.93 17.37 -25.37
CA GLN A 13 -24.21 16.08 -25.34
C GLN A 13 -22.70 16.22 -25.04
N LEU A 14 -22.16 17.44 -24.98
CA LEU A 14 -20.73 17.68 -24.69
C LEU A 14 -20.44 18.02 -23.22
N TRP A 15 -21.47 17.99 -22.36
CA TRP A 15 -21.35 18.24 -20.92
C TRP A 15 -21.96 17.08 -20.13
N VAL A 16 -21.62 15.85 -20.51
CA VAL A 16 -21.60 14.78 -19.51
C VAL A 16 -20.37 15.09 -18.64
N PRO A 17 -20.51 15.44 -17.35
CA PRO A 17 -19.35 15.49 -16.48
C PRO A 17 -18.70 14.11 -16.59
N ARG A 18 -17.48 14.07 -17.13
CA ARG A 18 -16.68 12.86 -17.17
C ARG A 18 -16.56 12.48 -15.70
N ALA A 19 -17.28 11.43 -15.29
CA ALA A 19 -17.13 10.88 -13.95
C ALA A 19 -15.64 10.77 -13.72
N GLU A 20 -15.11 11.50 -12.74
CA GLU A 20 -13.67 11.58 -12.51
C GLU A 20 -13.20 10.13 -12.35
N ALA A 21 -12.51 9.62 -13.37
CA ALA A 21 -12.09 8.25 -13.38
C ALA A 21 -11.12 8.11 -12.21
N GLY A 22 -11.50 7.33 -11.20
CA GLY A 22 -10.66 7.07 -10.05
C GLY A 22 -9.31 6.50 -10.50
N SER A 23 -8.25 6.82 -9.76
CA SER A 23 -6.92 6.29 -10.06
C SER A 23 -6.87 4.81 -9.71
N ARG A 24 -6.13 4.05 -10.50
CA ARG A 24 -6.01 2.60 -10.40
C ARG A 24 -4.64 2.22 -9.88
N VAL A 25 -4.61 1.46 -8.81
CA VAL A 25 -3.39 1.09 -8.10
C VAL A 25 -3.24 -0.43 -8.11
N ALA A 26 -2.14 -0.92 -8.67
CA ALA A 26 -1.74 -2.31 -8.49
C ALA A 26 -0.98 -2.47 -7.16
N ILE A 27 -1.37 -3.44 -6.33
CA ILE A 27 -0.67 -3.78 -5.10
C ILE A 27 -0.09 -5.18 -5.24
N VAL A 28 1.24 -5.31 -5.11
CA VAL A 28 1.95 -6.59 -5.13
C VAL A 28 2.35 -6.94 -3.71
N ASP A 29 1.62 -7.86 -3.07
CA ASP A 29 1.81 -8.22 -1.66
C ASP A 29 1.13 -9.55 -1.32
N ARG A 30 1.12 -9.97 -0.05
CA ARG A 30 0.36 -11.11 0.47
C ARG A 30 -1.00 -10.68 1.00
N PHE A 31 -2.05 -11.38 0.60
CA PHE A 31 -3.44 -11.09 0.98
C PHE A 31 -4.09 -12.32 1.60
N PHE A 32 -5.06 -12.10 2.48
CA PHE A 32 -5.92 -13.13 3.02
C PHE A 32 -7.16 -13.36 2.11
N PRO A 33 -7.59 -14.63 1.90
CA PRO A 33 -6.88 -15.86 2.20
C PRO A 33 -5.67 -16.01 1.28
N ALA A 34 -4.65 -16.78 1.71
CA ALA A 34 -3.51 -17.08 0.85
C ALA A 34 -4.01 -17.75 -0.46
N SER A 35 -3.36 -17.43 -1.58
CA SER A 35 -3.67 -18.04 -2.87
C SER A 35 -3.57 -19.57 -2.79
N GLY A 36 -4.72 -20.26 -2.88
CA GLY A 36 -4.81 -21.72 -2.87
C GLY A 36 -6.05 -22.22 -2.09
N PRO A 37 -6.54 -23.44 -2.36
CA PRO A 37 -7.56 -24.04 -1.53
C PRO A 37 -7.00 -24.31 -0.13
N LEU A 38 -7.54 -23.64 0.88
CA LEU A 38 -7.30 -23.98 2.29
C LEU A 38 -8.02 -25.31 2.55
N ALA A 39 -7.29 -26.38 2.84
CA ALA A 39 -7.86 -27.71 2.95
C ALA A 39 -8.47 -27.97 4.34
N THR A 40 -8.01 -27.28 5.39
CA THR A 40 -8.51 -27.48 6.77
C THR A 40 -8.55 -26.20 7.62
N VAL A 41 -9.41 -26.16 8.66
CA VAL A 41 -9.46 -25.07 9.67
C VAL A 41 -8.09 -24.85 10.33
N GLN A 42 -7.39 -25.94 10.63
CA GLN A 42 -6.06 -25.90 11.24
C GLN A 42 -5.01 -25.21 10.35
N GLU A 43 -5.09 -25.41 9.02
CA GLU A 43 -4.22 -24.70 8.07
C GLU A 43 -4.54 -23.20 8.06
N GLN A 44 -5.82 -22.81 8.19
CA GLN A 44 -6.21 -21.40 8.25
C GLN A 44 -5.68 -20.74 9.53
N GLU A 45 -5.82 -21.41 10.68
CA GLU A 45 -5.28 -20.95 11.96
C GLU A 45 -3.76 -20.81 11.91
N MET A 46 -3.06 -21.83 11.40
CA MET A 46 -1.61 -21.78 11.24
C MET A 46 -1.18 -20.63 10.33
N GLN A 47 -1.87 -20.39 9.22
CA GLN A 47 -1.54 -19.25 8.36
C GLN A 47 -1.83 -17.90 9.01
N ARG A 48 -2.91 -17.77 9.78
CA ARG A 48 -3.18 -16.55 10.57
C ARG A 48 -2.05 -16.29 11.57
N TRP A 49 -1.55 -17.33 12.23
CA TRP A 49 -0.38 -17.21 13.11
C TRP A 49 0.90 -16.81 12.37
N MET A 50 1.11 -17.33 11.16
CA MET A 50 2.33 -17.03 10.38
C MET A 50 2.32 -15.65 9.72
N TYR A 51 1.16 -15.17 9.27
CA TYR A 51 1.05 -14.01 8.39
C TYR A 51 0.14 -12.89 8.92
N GLY A 52 -0.73 -13.18 9.89
CA GLY A 52 -1.58 -12.20 10.53
C GLY A 52 -0.78 -11.26 11.41
N MET A 53 -1.12 -9.97 11.34
CA MET A 53 -0.36 -8.91 12.04
C MET A 53 -1.11 -8.30 13.22
N LEU A 54 -2.43 -8.50 13.29
CA LEU A 54 -3.31 -7.83 14.24
C LEU A 54 -4.05 -8.85 15.10
N ASP A 55 -4.19 -8.49 16.37
CA ASP A 55 -5.10 -9.10 17.35
C ASP A 55 -5.82 -7.88 17.94
N LEU A 56 -7.05 -7.64 17.49
CA LEU A 56 -7.75 -6.38 17.75
C LEU A 56 -8.66 -6.49 18.97
N ASP A 57 -9.11 -7.69 19.30
CA ASP A 57 -10.02 -7.98 20.40
C ASP A 57 -9.35 -8.66 21.61
N ASP A 58 -8.02 -8.84 21.57
CA ASP A 58 -7.18 -9.39 22.65
C ASP A 58 -7.54 -10.84 23.03
N ASP A 59 -8.08 -11.60 22.06
CA ASP A 59 -8.42 -13.01 22.23
C ASP A 59 -7.27 -13.97 21.89
N GLN A 60 -6.09 -13.42 21.57
CA GLN A 60 -4.88 -14.14 21.14
C GLN A 60 -5.00 -14.81 19.76
N ILE A 61 -6.04 -14.49 18.99
CA ILE A 61 -6.24 -14.96 17.62
C ILE A 61 -5.90 -13.82 16.66
N LYS A 62 -5.07 -14.12 15.66
CA LYS A 62 -4.76 -13.13 14.63
C LYS A 62 -5.93 -12.97 13.67
N GLU A 63 -6.28 -11.72 13.42
CA GLU A 63 -7.34 -11.35 12.49
C GLU A 63 -7.00 -11.77 11.05
N PRO A 64 -8.02 -12.05 10.21
CA PRO A 64 -7.83 -12.54 8.84
C PRO A 64 -7.40 -11.44 7.86
N TYR A 65 -6.37 -10.68 8.24
CA TYR A 65 -5.73 -9.64 7.44
C TYR A 65 -4.24 -9.91 7.36
N TYR A 66 -3.74 -10.11 6.13
CA TYR A 66 -2.30 -10.19 5.88
C TYR A 66 -1.74 -8.79 5.59
N HIS A 67 -0.42 -8.73 5.45
CA HIS A 67 0.31 -7.50 5.22
C HIS A 67 -0.27 -6.64 4.08
N GLY A 68 -0.57 -7.24 2.92
CA GLY A 68 -1.15 -6.57 1.76
C GLY A 68 -2.56 -6.03 1.99
N ASP A 69 -3.36 -6.68 2.83
CA ASP A 69 -4.69 -6.19 3.19
C ASP A 69 -4.58 -4.89 3.98
N LEU A 70 -3.65 -4.83 4.92
CA LEU A 70 -3.39 -3.64 5.74
C LEU A 70 -2.81 -2.49 4.90
N VAL A 71 -1.90 -2.80 3.99
CA VAL A 71 -1.39 -1.84 3.00
C VAL A 71 -2.53 -1.24 2.18
N ARG A 72 -3.47 -2.08 1.72
CA ARG A 72 -4.66 -1.64 0.97
C ARG A 72 -5.58 -0.77 1.82
N LEU A 73 -5.84 -1.15 3.08
CA LEU A 73 -6.69 -0.37 3.99
C LEU A 73 -6.09 1.03 4.24
N ILE A 74 -4.79 1.13 4.50
CA ILE A 74 -4.12 2.43 4.69
C ILE A 74 -4.16 3.29 3.42
N ALA A 75 -4.02 2.67 2.25
CA ALA A 75 -4.14 3.37 0.97
C ALA A 75 -5.59 3.74 0.60
N ALA A 76 -6.60 3.21 1.30
CA ALA A 76 -7.99 3.26 0.86
C ALA A 76 -8.48 4.71 0.72
N HIS A 77 -9.21 4.94 -0.37
CA HIS A 77 -9.87 6.21 -0.64
C HIS A 77 -10.96 5.99 -1.71
N PRO A 78 -12.11 6.67 -1.67
CA PRO A 78 -13.21 6.47 -2.63
C PRO A 78 -12.82 6.68 -4.10
N ARG A 79 -11.77 7.45 -4.35
CA ARG A 79 -11.24 7.73 -5.70
C ARG A 79 -10.17 6.74 -6.17
N LEU A 80 -9.81 5.75 -5.35
CA LEU A 80 -8.79 4.77 -5.69
C LEU A 80 -9.42 3.39 -5.89
N THR A 81 -9.08 2.74 -7.00
CA THR A 81 -9.46 1.35 -7.27
C THR A 81 -8.21 0.48 -7.23
N PHE A 82 -8.30 -0.67 -6.56
CA PHE A 82 -7.15 -1.54 -6.34
C PHE A 82 -7.21 -2.81 -7.18
N PHE A 83 -6.10 -3.15 -7.84
CA PHE A 83 -5.86 -4.45 -8.45
C PHE A 83 -4.84 -5.20 -7.59
N LEU A 84 -5.24 -6.35 -7.06
CA LEU A 84 -4.40 -7.12 -6.16
C LEU A 84 -3.61 -8.16 -6.96
N TYR A 85 -2.32 -8.23 -6.72
CA TYR A 85 -1.38 -9.17 -7.33
C TYR A 85 -0.72 -10.00 -6.22
N PRO A 86 -1.33 -11.12 -5.80
CA PRO A 86 -0.89 -11.87 -4.65
C PRO A 86 0.49 -12.50 -4.82
N ILE A 87 1.32 -12.41 -3.77
CA ILE A 87 2.55 -13.19 -3.62
C ILE A 87 2.16 -14.55 -3.08
N SER A 88 2.26 -15.57 -3.93
CA SER A 88 1.92 -16.95 -3.58
C SER A 88 2.94 -17.57 -2.62
N SER A 89 2.46 -18.50 -1.79
CA SER A 89 3.29 -19.32 -0.88
C SER A 89 3.88 -20.56 -1.56
N ASP A 90 3.49 -20.85 -2.81
CA ASP A 90 3.95 -22.02 -3.58
C ASP A 90 5.37 -21.86 -4.18
N ARG A 91 5.96 -20.67 -4.07
CA ARG A 91 7.25 -20.32 -4.68
C ARG A 91 7.99 -19.24 -3.89
N PRO A 92 9.29 -19.01 -4.15
CA PRO A 92 10.02 -17.91 -3.54
C PRO A 92 9.34 -16.56 -3.77
N PRO A 93 9.22 -15.69 -2.75
CA PRO A 93 8.50 -14.42 -2.87
C PRO A 93 9.00 -13.52 -4.00
N LEU A 94 10.31 -13.45 -4.22
CA LEU A 94 10.90 -12.62 -5.27
C LEU A 94 10.48 -13.08 -6.68
N ASP A 95 10.34 -14.38 -6.89
CA ASP A 95 9.87 -14.93 -8.17
C ASP A 95 8.41 -14.58 -8.43
N SER A 96 7.57 -14.66 -7.39
CA SER A 96 6.17 -14.20 -7.44
C SER A 96 6.08 -12.72 -7.77
N ILE A 97 6.90 -11.87 -7.13
CA ILE A 97 6.93 -10.43 -7.39
C ILE A 97 7.32 -10.16 -8.84
N ALA A 98 8.41 -10.76 -9.33
CA ALA A 98 8.86 -10.58 -10.70
C ALA A 98 7.80 -11.04 -11.73
N LEU A 99 7.10 -12.15 -11.45
CA LEU A 99 5.99 -12.61 -12.29
C LEU A 99 4.83 -11.60 -12.31
N ASN A 100 4.41 -11.11 -11.14
CA ASN A 100 3.31 -10.16 -11.01
C ASN A 100 3.63 -8.83 -11.70
N LEU A 101 4.86 -8.31 -11.58
CA LEU A 101 5.27 -7.08 -12.26
C LEU A 101 5.25 -7.24 -13.79
N ARG A 102 5.73 -8.39 -14.31
CA ARG A 102 5.60 -8.72 -15.75
C ARG A 102 4.15 -8.79 -16.20
N GLU A 103 3.29 -9.38 -15.38
CA GLU A 103 1.87 -9.49 -15.66
C GLU A 103 1.20 -8.11 -15.72
N ILE A 104 1.47 -7.22 -14.76
CA ILE A 104 1.00 -5.83 -14.77
C ILE A 104 1.42 -5.16 -16.08
N ARG A 105 2.72 -5.20 -16.41
CA ARG A 105 3.27 -4.57 -17.62
C ARG A 105 2.63 -5.10 -18.90
N ALA A 106 2.51 -6.42 -19.02
CA ALA A 106 1.89 -7.06 -20.19
C ALA A 106 0.40 -6.72 -20.36
N ARG A 107 -0.27 -6.28 -19.29
CA ARG A 107 -1.69 -5.94 -19.28
C ARG A 107 -1.98 -4.45 -19.41
N LEU A 108 -0.98 -3.56 -19.34
CA LEU A 108 -1.20 -2.10 -19.35
C LEU A 108 -2.10 -1.60 -20.49
N GLY A 109 -1.97 -2.18 -21.70
CA GLY A 109 -2.79 -1.79 -22.85
C GLY A 109 -4.28 -2.15 -22.74
N ARG A 110 -4.65 -3.10 -21.87
CA ARG A 110 -6.04 -3.56 -21.67
C ARG A 110 -6.59 -3.30 -20.27
N GLN A 111 -5.71 -3.23 -19.27
CA GLN A 111 -6.00 -2.97 -17.87
C GLN A 111 -4.93 -1.99 -17.38
N PRO A 112 -5.05 -0.70 -17.73
CA PRO A 112 -4.05 0.27 -17.33
C PRO A 112 -4.11 0.50 -15.82
N VAL A 113 -2.94 0.76 -15.24
CA VAL A 113 -2.80 1.19 -13.84
C VAL A 113 -2.03 2.50 -13.81
N ASP A 114 -2.38 3.36 -12.87
CA ASP A 114 -1.77 4.67 -12.71
C ASP A 114 -0.62 4.62 -11.70
N ALA A 115 -0.67 3.65 -10.77
CA ALA A 115 0.43 3.36 -9.86
C ALA A 115 0.61 1.85 -9.57
N VAL A 116 1.83 1.50 -9.17
CA VAL A 116 2.20 0.21 -8.58
C VAL A 116 2.79 0.47 -7.19
N LEU A 117 2.25 -0.24 -6.21
CA LEU A 117 2.73 -0.24 -4.83
C LEU A 117 3.36 -1.60 -4.51
N LEU A 118 4.66 -1.58 -4.21
CA LEU A 118 5.42 -2.75 -3.79
C LEU A 118 5.94 -2.54 -2.36
N SER A 119 5.19 -3.04 -1.37
CA SER A 119 5.57 -2.97 0.04
C SER A 119 6.45 -4.15 0.47
N TRP A 120 7.46 -4.47 -0.34
CA TRP A 120 8.40 -5.58 -0.10
C TRP A 120 9.85 -5.11 -0.17
N GLU A 121 10.74 -5.81 0.53
CA GLU A 121 12.16 -5.48 0.54
C GLU A 121 13.05 -6.63 0.04
N SER A 122 14.14 -6.23 -0.61
CA SER A 122 15.34 -7.04 -0.81
C SER A 122 16.50 -6.22 -0.26
N SER A 123 16.79 -6.39 1.03
CA SER A 123 17.68 -5.50 1.77
C SER A 123 19.09 -6.05 1.90
N THR A 124 20.08 -5.17 1.84
CA THR A 124 21.49 -5.49 2.11
C THR A 124 22.16 -4.39 2.92
N LEU A 125 23.36 -4.67 3.44
CA LEU A 125 24.16 -3.69 4.18
C LEU A 125 24.65 -2.59 3.23
N ILE A 126 24.56 -1.34 3.66
CA ILE A 126 25.13 -0.19 2.96
C ILE A 126 26.65 -0.38 2.76
N SER A 127 27.33 -0.99 3.73
CA SER A 127 28.76 -1.27 3.68
C SER A 127 29.16 -2.33 2.65
N ALA A 128 28.20 -3.00 2.00
CA ALA A 128 28.49 -3.92 0.92
C ALA A 128 28.85 -3.19 -0.39
N PHE A 129 28.57 -1.88 -0.51
CA PHE A 129 28.90 -1.07 -1.67
C PHE A 129 30.23 -0.33 -1.47
N GLU A 130 31.05 -0.27 -2.53
CA GLU A 130 32.39 0.33 -2.47
C GLU A 130 32.35 1.84 -2.24
N VAL A 131 31.28 2.49 -2.69
CA VAL A 131 31.10 3.95 -2.60
C VAL A 131 29.92 4.31 -1.70
N PRO A 132 30.01 5.39 -0.91
CA PRO A 132 28.90 5.84 -0.06
C PRO A 132 27.60 6.03 -0.82
N LEU A 133 26.47 5.67 -0.20
CA LEU A 133 25.13 5.81 -0.79
C LEU A 133 24.85 7.25 -1.21
N HIS A 134 24.53 7.42 -2.48
CA HIS A 134 24.07 8.67 -3.05
C HIS A 134 23.19 8.40 -4.26
N ARG A 135 22.11 9.17 -4.43
CA ARG A 135 21.16 8.98 -5.54
C ARG A 135 21.80 9.04 -6.92
N SER A 136 22.71 9.99 -7.13
CA SER A 136 23.41 10.11 -8.42
C SER A 136 24.29 8.90 -8.77
N ARG A 137 24.51 7.99 -7.81
CA ARG A 137 25.30 6.76 -7.98
C ARG A 137 24.43 5.50 -8.09
N ALA A 138 23.10 5.62 -8.19
CA ALA A 138 22.20 4.47 -8.30
C ALA A 138 22.63 3.48 -9.40
N GLY A 139 23.06 3.98 -10.57
CA GLY A 139 23.59 3.14 -11.65
C GLY A 139 24.86 2.37 -11.29
N HIS A 140 25.72 2.88 -10.41
CA HIS A 140 26.89 2.16 -9.93
C HIS A 140 26.49 0.99 -9.02
N TYR A 141 25.53 1.18 -8.11
CA TYR A 141 25.02 0.09 -7.27
C TYR A 141 24.33 -0.99 -8.10
N LEU A 142 23.58 -0.59 -9.13
CA LEU A 142 22.95 -1.53 -10.05
C LEU A 142 23.98 -2.36 -10.82
N ALA A 143 25.04 -1.74 -11.35
CA ALA A 143 26.13 -2.45 -11.99
C ALA A 143 26.88 -3.40 -11.04
N GLN A 144 26.94 -3.05 -9.74
CA GLN A 144 27.49 -3.95 -8.73
C GLN A 144 26.57 -5.15 -8.47
N LEU A 145 25.24 -4.93 -8.39
CA LEU A 145 24.27 -6.02 -8.28
C LEU A 145 24.32 -6.96 -9.50
N GLU A 146 24.53 -6.44 -10.71
CA GLU A 146 24.72 -7.24 -11.94
C GLU A 146 25.88 -8.21 -11.78
N LYS A 147 27.05 -7.70 -11.36
CA LYS A 147 28.22 -8.55 -11.07
C LYS A 147 27.91 -9.58 -9.99
N TRP A 148 27.23 -9.18 -8.90
CA TRP A 148 26.85 -10.11 -7.84
C TRP A 148 25.94 -11.21 -8.37
N SER A 149 24.98 -10.89 -9.24
CA SER A 149 24.09 -11.88 -9.87
C SER A 149 24.80 -12.85 -10.79
N GLU A 150 25.87 -12.43 -11.47
CA GLU A 150 26.69 -13.30 -12.30
C GLU A 150 27.52 -14.28 -11.45
N THR A 151 28.03 -13.81 -10.31
CA THR A 151 28.85 -14.62 -9.39
C THR A 151 28.03 -15.48 -8.43
N ASP A 152 26.85 -14.99 -8.04
CA ASP A 152 25.93 -15.55 -7.06
C ASP A 152 24.50 -15.35 -7.58
N GLY A 153 23.91 -16.43 -8.11
CA GLY A 153 22.58 -16.40 -8.71
C GLY A 153 21.45 -15.96 -7.77
N SER A 154 21.69 -15.84 -6.46
CA SER A 154 20.68 -15.36 -5.50
C SER A 154 20.24 -13.91 -5.73
N TRP A 155 21.06 -13.10 -6.42
CA TRP A 155 20.71 -11.70 -6.78
C TRP A 155 19.93 -11.57 -8.08
N ALA A 156 19.84 -12.62 -8.89
CA ALA A 156 19.14 -12.58 -10.17
C ALA A 156 17.66 -12.19 -10.05
N PRO A 157 16.88 -12.71 -9.08
CA PRO A 157 15.50 -12.27 -8.88
C PRO A 157 15.38 -10.79 -8.52
N THR A 158 16.27 -10.28 -7.66
CA THR A 158 16.31 -8.85 -7.27
C THR A 158 16.54 -7.95 -8.48
N LEU A 159 17.50 -8.29 -9.33
CA LEU A 159 17.72 -7.55 -10.59
C LEU A 159 16.52 -7.63 -11.52
N ALA A 160 15.92 -8.82 -11.67
CA ALA A 160 14.73 -8.97 -12.51
C ALA A 160 13.60 -8.05 -12.04
N ILE A 161 13.38 -7.95 -10.73
CA ILE A 161 12.40 -7.03 -10.14
C ILE A 161 12.78 -5.58 -10.45
N ILE A 162 14.03 -5.17 -10.22
CA ILE A 162 14.48 -3.80 -10.52
C ILE A 162 14.18 -3.43 -11.98
N ARG A 163 14.49 -4.32 -12.92
CA ARG A 163 14.25 -4.08 -14.35
C ARG A 163 12.76 -3.97 -14.69
N GLU A 164 11.91 -4.78 -14.06
CA GLU A 164 10.46 -4.67 -14.26
C GLU A 164 9.88 -3.40 -13.64
N LEU A 165 10.40 -2.94 -12.49
CA LEU A 165 10.02 -1.65 -11.90
C LEU A 165 10.40 -0.48 -12.82
N GLU A 166 11.62 -0.47 -13.35
CA GLU A 166 12.08 0.54 -14.33
C GLU A 166 11.22 0.53 -15.60
N ALA A 167 10.87 -0.66 -16.11
CA ALA A 167 10.03 -0.79 -17.29
C ALA A 167 8.60 -0.26 -17.07
N LEU A 168 8.05 -0.40 -15.86
CA LEU A 168 6.76 0.18 -15.49
C LEU A 168 6.83 1.72 -15.42
N VAL A 169 7.91 2.26 -14.85
CA VAL A 169 8.17 3.71 -14.86
C VAL A 169 8.26 4.25 -16.29
N ASP A 170 8.98 3.57 -17.18
CA ASP A 170 9.11 3.97 -18.59
C ASP A 170 7.78 3.92 -19.35
N ALA A 171 6.85 3.07 -18.90
CA ALA A 171 5.49 3.02 -19.42
C ALA A 171 4.57 4.12 -18.82
N GLY A 172 5.10 5.01 -17.98
CA GLY A 172 4.36 6.11 -17.36
C GLY A 172 3.61 5.74 -16.08
N VAL A 173 3.88 4.57 -15.50
CA VAL A 173 3.26 4.14 -14.23
C VAL A 173 4.03 4.72 -13.06
N THR A 174 3.33 5.29 -12.08
CA THR A 174 3.97 5.72 -10.82
C THR A 174 4.34 4.49 -9.99
N VAL A 175 5.63 4.26 -9.73
CA VAL A 175 6.07 3.10 -8.95
C VAL A 175 6.54 3.55 -7.58
N VAL A 176 5.95 2.99 -6.52
CA VAL A 176 6.28 3.30 -5.13
C VAL A 176 6.74 2.04 -4.40
N THR A 177 7.87 2.13 -3.72
CA THR A 177 8.46 1.06 -2.90
C THR A 177 8.85 1.59 -1.51
N ILE A 178 9.23 0.66 -0.64
CA ILE A 178 9.57 0.95 0.75
C ILE A 178 11.08 1.14 0.91
N ALA A 179 11.50 1.96 1.88
CA ALA A 179 12.93 2.13 2.21
C ALA A 179 13.56 0.87 2.83
N GLY A 180 12.74 0.05 3.48
CA GLY A 180 13.16 -1.15 4.22
C GLY A 180 13.06 -0.98 5.73
N ASN A 181 13.00 -2.10 6.44
CA ASN A 181 12.84 -2.16 7.91
C ASN A 181 14.08 -2.76 8.60
N GLY A 182 15.24 -2.71 7.93
CA GLY A 182 16.52 -3.20 8.46
C GLY A 182 17.35 -2.15 9.23
N GLY A 183 16.79 -0.96 9.47
CA GLY A 183 17.48 0.13 10.17
C GLY A 183 18.48 0.91 9.30
N ARG A 184 19.22 1.81 9.95
CA ARG A 184 20.09 2.82 9.28
C ARG A 184 21.25 2.25 8.47
N GLY A 185 21.69 1.02 8.80
CA GLY A 185 22.80 0.35 8.12
C GLY A 185 22.37 -0.42 6.87
N MET A 186 21.07 -0.46 6.57
CA MET A 186 20.50 -1.26 5.49
C MET A 186 19.93 -0.38 4.38
N VAL A 187 19.83 -0.97 3.20
CA VAL A 187 19.19 -0.38 2.02
C VAL A 187 18.33 -1.42 1.32
N ASN A 188 17.08 -1.09 1.05
CA ASN A 188 16.27 -1.87 0.11
C ASN A 188 16.81 -1.65 -1.31
N THR A 189 17.34 -2.70 -1.93
CA THR A 189 17.98 -2.62 -3.25
C THR A 189 17.02 -2.21 -4.37
N PHE A 190 15.70 -2.37 -4.19
CA PHE A 190 14.70 -1.84 -5.13
C PHE A 190 14.76 -0.32 -5.26
N SER A 191 15.31 0.40 -4.28
CA SER A 191 15.54 1.85 -4.33
C SER A 191 16.59 2.28 -5.36
N PHE A 192 17.35 1.34 -5.94
CA PHE A 192 18.28 1.64 -7.04
C PHE A 192 17.57 1.76 -8.40
N ALA A 193 16.33 1.25 -8.51
CA ALA A 193 15.56 1.32 -9.75
C ALA A 193 15.27 2.78 -10.13
N ARG A 194 15.58 3.15 -11.38
CA ARG A 194 15.36 4.51 -11.86
C ARG A 194 13.88 4.88 -11.84
N GLY A 195 13.60 6.05 -11.25
CA GLY A 195 12.27 6.66 -11.23
C GLY A 195 11.27 5.98 -10.29
N VAL A 196 11.70 4.98 -9.53
CA VAL A 196 10.95 4.43 -8.40
C VAL A 196 11.03 5.40 -7.23
N ILE A 197 9.89 5.63 -6.58
CA ILE A 197 9.77 6.48 -5.39
C ILE A 197 9.94 5.58 -4.16
N THR A 198 11.03 5.78 -3.43
CA THR A 198 11.34 5.04 -2.19
C THR A 198 10.84 5.82 -0.98
N VAL A 199 10.05 5.16 -0.14
CA VAL A 199 9.35 5.82 0.98
C VAL A 199 9.86 5.33 2.34
N GLY A 200 10.33 6.26 3.15
CA GLY A 200 10.70 6.06 4.55
C GLY A 200 9.63 6.54 5.53
N ALA A 201 9.95 6.53 6.82
CA ALA A 201 9.06 6.96 7.90
C ALA A 201 9.30 8.42 8.30
N ILE A 202 8.24 9.13 8.73
CA ILE A 202 8.36 10.45 9.38
C ILE A 202 8.65 10.35 10.88
N GLU A 203 8.26 9.24 11.51
CA GLU A 203 8.35 9.05 12.94
C GLU A 203 9.81 8.90 13.39
N PRO A 204 10.35 9.83 14.20
CA PRO A 204 11.75 9.78 14.62
C PRO A 204 12.06 8.54 15.47
N GLU A 205 11.09 8.00 16.19
CA GLU A 205 11.20 6.79 17.00
C GLU A 205 11.47 5.55 16.14
N LEU A 206 11.09 5.59 14.86
CA LEU A 206 11.32 4.49 13.92
C LEU A 206 12.69 4.57 13.25
N ALA A 207 13.50 5.59 13.52
CA ALA A 207 14.77 5.80 12.80
C ALA A 207 15.82 4.70 13.02
N HIS A 208 15.67 3.82 14.01
CA HIS A 208 16.55 2.64 14.20
C HIS A 208 16.01 1.38 13.52
N PHE A 209 14.74 1.40 13.13
CA PHE A 209 14.02 0.28 12.54
C PHE A 209 13.81 0.48 11.04
N VAL A 210 13.34 1.64 10.62
CA VAL A 210 13.17 2.00 9.21
C VAL A 210 14.48 2.54 8.65
N SER A 211 14.85 2.06 7.48
CA SER A 211 16.02 2.57 6.76
C SER A 211 15.77 4.02 6.33
N ASP A 212 16.70 4.89 6.71
CA ASP A 212 16.68 6.32 6.36
C ASP A 212 18.05 6.71 5.79
N ASN A 213 18.15 6.71 4.46
CA ASN A 213 19.41 6.92 3.73
C ASN A 213 19.19 7.82 2.50
N ALA A 214 20.26 8.10 1.76
CA ALA A 214 20.26 9.03 0.61
C ALA A 214 19.38 8.61 -0.58
N LEU A 215 18.79 7.42 -0.55
CA LEU A 215 17.91 6.91 -1.60
C LEU A 215 16.42 7.06 -1.27
N VAL A 216 16.07 7.46 -0.04
CA VAL A 216 14.69 7.77 0.35
C VAL A 216 14.23 9.07 -0.32
N ASP A 217 13.20 8.98 -1.15
CA ASP A 217 12.55 10.11 -1.83
C ASP A 217 11.67 10.94 -0.90
N ARG A 218 10.85 10.22 -0.14
CA ARG A 218 9.76 10.79 0.64
C ARG A 218 9.67 10.09 1.98
N ARG A 219 9.14 10.79 2.97
CA ARG A 219 8.84 10.25 4.29
C ARG A 219 7.35 10.45 4.53
N GLU A 220 6.68 9.40 4.96
CA GLU A 220 5.26 9.43 5.29
C GLU A 220 4.99 8.72 6.61
N GLN A 221 3.77 8.87 7.14
CA GLN A 221 3.33 8.17 8.35
C GLN A 221 3.50 6.67 8.17
N ALA A 222 4.31 6.06 9.04
CA ALA A 222 4.65 4.65 9.01
C ALA A 222 4.10 3.90 10.24
N ALA A 223 3.58 4.61 11.25
CA ALA A 223 2.99 4.03 12.44
C ALA A 223 1.48 4.29 12.51
N TYR A 224 0.69 3.23 12.69
CA TYR A 224 -0.76 3.27 12.77
C TYR A 224 -1.23 2.50 13.99
N PHE A 225 -2.12 3.12 14.75
CA PHE A 225 -2.78 2.49 15.88
C PHE A 225 -4.24 2.28 15.50
N ALA A 226 -4.70 1.03 15.57
CA ALA A 226 -6.12 0.75 15.51
C ALA A 226 -6.84 1.49 16.64
N ARG A 227 -7.94 2.16 16.31
CA ARG A 227 -8.78 2.87 17.28
C ARG A 227 -10.20 2.36 17.17
N LEU A 228 -10.76 1.92 18.30
CA LEU A 228 -12.16 1.52 18.34
C LEU A 228 -13.04 2.75 18.10
N LEU A 229 -13.95 2.63 17.13
CA LEU A 229 -14.95 3.64 16.82
C LEU A 229 -16.31 3.27 17.40
N SER A 230 -17.01 4.29 17.85
CA SER A 230 -18.41 4.22 18.27
C SER A 230 -19.23 5.27 17.54
N ALA A 231 -20.49 4.93 17.23
CA ALA A 231 -21.50 5.88 16.80
C ALA A 231 -21.90 6.82 17.95
N ALA A 232 -22.64 7.87 17.61
CA ALA A 232 -23.07 8.90 18.56
C ALA A 232 -23.98 8.37 19.68
N ASP A 233 -24.69 7.27 19.43
CA ASP A 233 -25.54 6.56 20.40
C ASP A 233 -24.78 5.54 21.25
N GLY A 234 -23.47 5.38 21.03
CA GLY A 234 -22.61 4.44 21.73
C GLY A 234 -22.52 3.05 21.08
N GLU A 235 -23.17 2.81 19.94
CA GLU A 235 -22.99 1.56 19.18
C GLU A 235 -21.54 1.44 18.68
N LEU A 236 -20.90 0.29 18.90
CA LEU A 236 -19.56 0.04 18.40
C LEU A 236 -19.59 -0.24 16.89
N LEU A 237 -18.72 0.41 16.12
CA LEU A 237 -18.71 0.32 14.65
C LEU A 237 -17.60 -0.60 14.13
N GLY A 238 -16.42 -0.56 14.73
CA GLY A 238 -15.22 -1.24 14.26
C GLY A 238 -13.95 -0.50 14.61
N TYR A 239 -12.85 -0.84 13.96
CA TYR A 239 -11.56 -0.17 14.12
C TYR A 239 -11.23 0.72 12.94
N ASP A 240 -10.80 1.95 13.25
CA ASP A 240 -10.15 2.90 12.34
C ASP A 240 -8.63 2.69 12.40
N LEU A 241 -8.02 2.45 11.25
CA LEU A 241 -6.57 2.37 11.07
C LEU A 241 -6.01 3.67 10.50
N SER A 242 -6.73 4.31 9.57
CA SER A 242 -6.22 5.41 8.76
C SER A 242 -6.35 6.79 9.43
N GLY A 243 -7.17 6.90 10.47
CA GLY A 243 -7.44 8.13 11.21
C GLY A 243 -8.49 9.04 10.58
N ASP A 244 -9.27 8.52 9.62
CA ASP A 244 -10.32 9.26 8.92
C ASP A 244 -11.71 9.16 9.58
N LEU A 245 -11.77 8.52 10.76
CA LEU A 245 -12.99 8.27 11.52
C LEU A 245 -14.00 7.35 10.82
N CYS A 246 -13.53 6.56 9.84
CA CYS A 246 -14.30 5.48 9.24
C CYS A 246 -13.83 4.12 9.76
N ALA A 247 -14.76 3.16 9.84
CA ALA A 247 -14.43 1.79 10.25
C ALA A 247 -13.76 1.03 9.11
N ASP A 248 -12.42 0.98 9.13
CA ASP A 248 -11.60 0.20 8.20
C ASP A 248 -11.79 -1.31 8.41
N ILE A 249 -11.91 -1.72 9.67
CA ILE A 249 -12.16 -3.11 10.07
C ILE A 249 -13.47 -3.16 10.85
N PRO A 250 -14.59 -3.57 10.21
CA PRO A 250 -15.88 -3.72 10.89
C PRO A 250 -15.84 -4.78 11.98
N LEU A 251 -16.66 -4.64 13.03
CA LEU A 251 -16.72 -5.63 14.10
C LEU A 251 -17.01 -7.05 13.62
N ALA A 252 -17.85 -7.20 12.59
CA ALA A 252 -18.19 -8.50 12.00
C ALA A 252 -16.98 -9.27 11.42
N ARG A 253 -15.82 -8.63 11.33
CA ARG A 253 -14.57 -9.24 10.87
C ARG A 253 -13.65 -9.71 12.00
N LEU A 254 -13.94 -9.35 13.26
CA LEU A 254 -13.15 -9.75 14.43
C LEU A 254 -13.41 -11.22 14.79
N SER A 255 -12.39 -11.93 15.29
CA SER A 255 -12.48 -13.34 15.70
C SER A 255 -13.53 -13.56 16.80
N SER A 256 -13.60 -12.69 17.79
CA SER A 256 -14.51 -12.79 18.93
C SER A 256 -15.92 -12.27 18.67
N TYR A 257 -16.18 -11.58 17.55
CA TYR A 257 -17.49 -10.92 17.33
C TYR A 257 -18.67 -11.90 17.34
N SER A 258 -18.48 -13.07 16.73
CA SER A 258 -19.47 -14.15 16.76
C SER A 258 -19.76 -14.70 18.16
N GLN A 259 -18.89 -14.43 19.13
CA GLN A 259 -18.98 -14.85 20.53
C GLN A 259 -19.64 -13.78 21.43
N GLY A 260 -20.05 -12.64 20.88
CA GLY A 260 -20.78 -11.60 21.60
C GLY A 260 -19.91 -10.76 22.54
N ALA A 261 -18.58 -10.72 22.31
CA ALA A 261 -17.67 -9.88 23.06
C ALA A 261 -18.08 -8.40 22.94
N ARG A 262 -18.13 -7.70 24.09
CA ARG A 262 -18.47 -6.27 24.17
C ARG A 262 -17.36 -5.42 24.76
N ASP A 263 -16.38 -6.02 25.40
CA ASP A 263 -15.25 -5.32 26.01
C ASP A 263 -14.07 -5.38 25.03
N LEU A 264 -14.09 -4.48 24.05
CA LEU A 264 -13.07 -4.39 23.01
C LEU A 264 -12.03 -3.34 23.37
N PRO A 265 -10.72 -3.61 23.20
CA PRO A 265 -9.68 -2.63 23.50
C PRO A 265 -9.85 -1.35 22.68
N LEU A 266 -9.84 -0.19 23.33
CA LEU A 266 -9.93 1.11 22.65
C LEU A 266 -8.77 1.34 21.67
N ARG A 267 -7.59 0.81 22.02
CA ARG A 267 -6.35 0.95 21.26
C ARG A 267 -5.51 -0.32 21.40
N PRO A 268 -5.76 -1.34 20.55
CA PRO A 268 -5.04 -2.61 20.58
C PRO A 268 -3.53 -2.43 20.40
N TRP A 269 -2.75 -3.33 21.01
CA TRP A 269 -1.29 -3.36 20.91
C TRP A 269 -0.83 -4.68 20.30
N PRO A 270 0.19 -4.69 19.41
CA PRO A 270 1.03 -3.57 19.00
C PRO A 270 0.46 -2.72 17.86
N PRO A 271 0.93 -1.46 17.68
CA PRO A 271 0.67 -0.71 16.46
C PRO A 271 1.28 -1.38 15.24
N LEU A 272 0.67 -1.13 14.09
CA LEU A 272 1.31 -1.34 12.80
C LEU A 272 2.44 -0.33 12.66
N LYS A 273 3.65 -0.80 12.33
CA LYS A 273 4.79 0.08 12.10
C LYS A 273 5.74 -0.46 11.03
N GLY A 274 6.29 0.45 10.24
CA GLY A 274 7.31 0.14 9.24
C GLY A 274 7.10 0.89 7.92
N SER A 275 8.14 0.95 7.11
CA SER A 275 8.11 1.63 5.81
C SER A 275 7.04 1.06 4.87
N SER A 276 6.68 -0.22 5.04
CA SER A 276 5.52 -0.85 4.38
C SER A 276 4.19 -0.13 4.54
N PHE A 277 4.00 0.60 5.64
CA PHE A 277 2.80 1.39 5.91
C PHE A 277 2.97 2.88 5.55
N ALA A 278 4.20 3.32 5.27
CA ALA A 278 4.47 4.65 4.73
C ALA A 278 4.22 4.72 3.21
N ALA A 279 4.61 3.69 2.48
CA ALA A 279 4.41 3.61 1.03
C ALA A 279 2.93 3.76 0.58
N PRO A 280 1.92 3.09 1.19
CA PRO A 280 0.52 3.31 0.85
C PRO A 280 0.05 4.75 1.11
N ALA A 281 0.48 5.38 2.20
CA ALA A 281 0.18 6.79 2.47
C ALA A 281 0.80 7.72 1.42
N ALA A 282 2.03 7.42 0.96
CA ALA A 282 2.67 8.17 -0.11
C ALA A 282 1.91 8.05 -1.44
N VAL A 283 1.52 6.84 -1.84
CA VAL A 283 0.73 6.58 -3.05
C VAL A 283 -0.58 7.36 -3.01
N LYS A 284 -1.31 7.27 -1.88
CA LYS A 284 -2.56 8.01 -1.68
C LYS A 284 -2.35 9.52 -1.90
N LYS A 285 -1.34 10.11 -1.26
CA LYS A 285 -1.03 11.55 -1.43
C LYS A 285 -0.59 11.92 -2.85
N ILE A 286 0.21 11.09 -3.53
CA ILE A 286 0.68 11.36 -4.89
C ILE A 286 -0.49 11.39 -5.88
N LEU A 287 -1.39 10.41 -5.78
CA LEU A 287 -2.50 10.27 -6.72
C LEU A 287 -3.65 11.25 -6.46
N LEU A 288 -3.77 11.73 -5.22
CA LEU A 288 -4.82 12.67 -4.83
C LEU A 288 -4.34 14.13 -4.77
N ALA A 289 -3.04 14.39 -4.99
CA ALA A 289 -2.50 15.75 -5.03
C ALA A 289 -3.21 16.59 -6.11
N GLY A 290 -3.75 17.76 -5.71
CA GLY A 290 -4.51 18.66 -6.58
C GLY A 290 -6.03 18.45 -6.56
N LEU A 291 -6.53 17.50 -5.77
CA LEU A 291 -7.96 17.22 -5.60
C LEU A 291 -8.48 17.56 -4.19
N ASP A 292 -7.57 17.84 -3.26
CA ASP A 292 -7.89 18.44 -1.96
C ASP A 292 -7.91 19.97 -2.09
N PRO A 293 -9.09 20.62 -2.08
CA PRO A 293 -9.20 22.08 -2.07
C PRO A 293 -8.59 22.72 -0.82
N ASP A 294 -8.34 21.93 0.24
CA ASP A 294 -7.77 22.40 1.50
C ASP A 294 -6.24 22.33 1.57
N SER A 295 -5.56 21.84 0.54
CA SER A 295 -4.10 21.77 0.50
C SER A 295 -3.41 23.14 0.27
N ASP A 296 -4.18 24.18 -0.06
CA ASP A 296 -3.67 25.52 -0.36
C ASP A 296 -4.26 26.65 0.51
N SER A 297 -5.02 26.32 1.57
CA SER A 297 -5.52 27.35 2.50
C SER A 297 -5.22 26.99 3.96
N GLY A 298 -4.23 27.68 4.53
CA GLY A 298 -3.89 27.61 5.96
C GLY A 298 -4.96 28.22 6.88
N VAL A 299 -6.22 27.79 6.75
CA VAL A 299 -7.34 28.25 7.56
C VAL A 299 -8.01 27.05 8.21
N LYS A 300 -7.77 26.86 9.50
CA LYS A 300 -8.54 25.95 10.35
C LYS A 300 -10.01 26.39 10.34
N ARG A 301 -10.89 25.64 9.67
CA ARG A 301 -12.33 25.72 9.92
C ARG A 301 -12.70 24.71 10.99
N SER A 302 -13.05 25.23 12.16
CA SER A 302 -13.69 24.50 13.23
C SER A 302 -15.18 24.32 12.92
N GLY A 303 -15.64 23.08 12.97
CA GLY A 303 -17.05 22.75 13.21
C GLY A 303 -17.94 22.73 11.99
N GLU A 304 -17.97 21.59 11.29
CA GLU A 304 -19.18 21.17 10.56
C GLU A 304 -19.29 19.64 10.59
N SER A 305 -20.50 19.18 10.87
CA SER A 305 -20.90 17.80 11.11
C SER A 305 -20.67 16.92 9.88
N THR A 306 -19.72 15.98 9.96
CA THR A 306 -19.41 14.99 8.92
C THR A 306 -20.36 13.81 9.02
N GLY A 307 -21.56 13.98 8.46
CA GLY A 307 -22.57 12.93 8.38
C GLY A 307 -22.71 12.30 6.99
N ASP A 308 -21.63 12.13 6.20
CA ASP A 308 -21.67 11.29 4.98
C ASP A 308 -20.29 10.99 4.34
N HIS A 309 -19.20 11.04 5.11
CA HIS A 309 -17.84 10.91 4.56
C HIS A 309 -17.34 9.47 4.38
N CYS A 310 -17.98 8.50 5.05
CA CYS A 310 -17.64 7.10 4.90
C CYS A 310 -18.31 6.54 3.65
N GLY A 311 -17.68 6.78 2.50
CA GLY A 311 -18.02 6.07 1.26
C GLY A 311 -17.97 4.58 1.54
N ARG A 312 -19.12 3.91 1.47
CA ARG A 312 -19.29 2.50 1.82
C ARG A 312 -18.17 1.67 1.17
N HIS A 313 -17.21 1.22 1.97
CA HIS A 313 -16.32 0.14 1.61
C HIS A 313 -17.18 -1.12 1.51
N ALA A 314 -17.89 -1.27 0.38
CA ALA A 314 -18.48 -2.53 0.01
C ALA A 314 -17.32 -3.51 -0.15
N ALA A 315 -17.18 -4.41 0.83
CA ALA A 315 -16.41 -5.61 0.64
C ALA A 315 -17.01 -6.42 -0.53
N PRO A 316 -16.20 -7.17 -1.29
CA PRO A 316 -16.72 -8.26 -2.11
C PRO A 316 -17.42 -9.32 -1.24
#